data_AF-A0A435XUE5-F1
#
_entry.id   AF-A0A435XUE5-F1
#
_cell.length_a   1.000
_cell.length_b   1.000
_cell.length_c   1.000
_cell.angle_alpha   90.00
_cell.angle_beta   90.00
_cell.angle_gamma   90.00
#
_symmetry.space_group_name_H-M   'P 1'
#
loop_
_entity.id
_entity.type
_entity.pdbx_description
1 polymer ?
#
loop_
_entity_poly.entity_id
_entity_poly.type
_entity_poly.pdbx_seq_one_letter_code
_entity_poly.pdbx_strand_id
1 'polypeptide(L)' 'MKLSGKLDYLEMPATGGTLDRLKAFYSAAFAWSFTDYGPTYSAFAEGLDGGFQADAAEAPSKPLPVLYSR' A
#
# COMPACT_ATOMS: atom_id res chain seq x y z
N MET A 1 5.34 -6.74 -16.82
CA MET A 1 4.30 -7.70 -17.27
C MET A 1 3.99 -8.62 -16.10
N LYS A 2 2.71 -8.78 -15.73
CA LYS A 2 2.28 -9.57 -14.57
C LYS A 2 2.44 -11.06 -14.86
N LEU A 3 2.82 -11.85 -13.85
CA LEU A 3 3.13 -13.28 -13.99
C LEU A 3 2.18 -14.11 -13.11
N SER A 4 1.54 -15.12 -13.68
CA SER A 4 0.57 -15.93 -12.94
C SER A 4 1.24 -16.61 -11.74
N GLY A 5 0.58 -16.55 -10.57
CA GLY A 5 1.11 -17.05 -9.30
C GLY A 5 2.22 -16.21 -8.69
N LYS A 6 2.49 -15.00 -9.20
CA LYS A 6 3.44 -14.04 -8.60
C LYS A 6 2.71 -12.87 -7.94
N LEU A 7 3.41 -12.20 -7.03
CA LEU A 7 2.94 -10.97 -6.40
C LEU A 7 2.66 -9.93 -7.49
N ASP A 8 1.50 -9.33 -7.35
CA ASP A 8 1.01 -8.29 -8.23
C ASP A 8 0.78 -6.98 -7.49
N TYR A 9 0.35 -7.08 -6.24
CA TYR A 9 0.02 -5.95 -5.41
C TYR A 9 0.23 -6.25 -3.94
N LEU A 10 0.54 -5.23 -3.14
CA LEU A 10 0.59 -5.33 -1.68
C LEU A 10 -0.29 -4.24 -1.04
N GLU A 11 -1.37 -4.66 -0.40
CA GLU A 11 -2.19 -3.75 0.42
C GLU A 11 -1.73 -3.82 1.88
N MET A 12 -1.52 -2.65 2.51
CA MET A 12 -1.01 -2.53 3.87
C MET A 12 -1.96 -1.72 4.76
N PRO A 13 -2.19 -2.12 6.03
CA PRO A 13 -2.98 -1.31 6.95
C PRO A 13 -2.23 -0.04 7.38
N ALA A 14 -2.95 1.07 7.44
CA ALA A 14 -2.50 2.36 7.95
C ALA A 14 -3.51 2.99 8.93
N THR A 15 -4.24 2.13 9.65
CA THR A 15 -5.30 2.52 10.60
C THR A 15 -4.73 3.28 11.81
N GLY A 16 -5.61 3.86 12.63
CA GLY A 16 -5.21 4.60 13.83
C GLY A 16 -4.51 5.94 13.54
N GLY A 17 -4.78 6.53 12.37
CA GLY A 17 -4.18 7.80 11.96
C GLY A 17 -2.69 7.70 11.66
N THR A 18 -2.22 6.55 11.16
CA THR A 18 -0.79 6.30 10.91
C THR A 18 -0.35 6.56 9.47
N LEU A 19 -1.29 6.81 8.55
CA LEU A 19 -1.01 7.02 7.12
C LEU A 19 0.09 8.06 6.86
N ASP A 20 -0.03 9.26 7.41
CA ASP A 20 0.97 10.32 7.20
C ASP A 20 2.35 9.96 7.78
N ARG A 21 2.38 9.26 8.92
CA ARG A 21 3.65 8.81 9.52
C ARG A 21 4.33 7.75 8.66
N LEU A 22 3.56 6.82 8.08
CA LEU A 22 4.07 5.81 7.17
C LEU A 22 4.63 6.48 5.92
N LYS A 23 3.87 7.35 5.26
CA LYS A 23 4.34 8.09 4.08
C LYS A 23 5.64 8.84 4.38
N ALA A 24 5.69 9.58 5.49
CA ALA A 24 6.90 10.30 5.90
C ALA A 24 8.10 9.37 6.13
N PHE A 25 7.89 8.24 6.80
CA PHE A 25 8.95 7.25 7.04
C PHE A 25 9.50 6.66 5.72
N TYR A 26 8.62 6.13 4.87
CA TYR A 26 9.03 5.48 3.62
C TYR A 26 9.65 6.47 2.63
N SER A 27 9.14 7.69 2.53
CA SER A 27 9.77 8.75 1.73
C SER A 27 11.15 9.11 2.27
N ALA A 28 11.34 9.23 3.58
CA ALA A 28 12.65 9.57 4.14
C ALA A 28 13.67 8.43 4.05
N ALA A 29 13.25 7.19 4.30
CA ALA A 29 14.15 6.04 4.32
C ALA A 29 14.51 5.52 2.93
N PHE A 30 13.56 5.59 1.98
CA PHE A 30 13.68 4.90 0.69
C PHE A 30 13.38 5.80 -0.52
N ALA A 31 13.15 7.10 -0.31
CA ALA A 31 12.74 8.05 -1.35
C ALA A 31 11.45 7.64 -2.08
N TRP A 32 10.57 6.88 -1.42
CA TRP A 32 9.28 6.49 -1.98
C TRP A 32 8.37 7.69 -2.21
N SER A 33 7.60 7.59 -3.29
CA SER A 33 6.58 8.54 -3.71
C SER A 33 5.18 7.96 -3.51
N PHE A 34 4.19 8.83 -3.34
CA PHE A 34 2.83 8.43 -3.00
C PHE A 34 1.79 9.21 -3.82
N THR A 35 0.71 8.53 -4.20
CA THR A 35 -0.47 9.14 -4.81
C THR A 35 -1.67 8.97 -3.88
N ASP A 36 -2.24 10.09 -3.43
CA ASP A 36 -3.42 10.07 -2.55
C ASP A 36 -4.71 10.02 -3.37
N TYR A 37 -5.62 9.11 -2.99
CA TYR A 37 -6.95 8.98 -3.60
C TYR A 37 -8.07 9.42 -2.63
N GLY A 38 -7.69 10.02 -1.51
CA GLY A 38 -8.60 10.47 -0.47
C GLY A 38 -7.90 10.54 0.88
N PRO A 39 -8.64 10.80 1.96
CA PRO A 39 -8.08 10.94 3.29
C PRO A 39 -7.59 9.62 3.88
N THR A 40 -8.07 8.48 3.37
CA THR A 40 -7.83 7.15 3.94
C THR A 40 -7.02 6.23 3.06
N TYR A 41 -6.68 6.63 1.83
CA TYR A 41 -5.98 5.74 0.90
C TYR A 41 -4.87 6.44 0.12
N SER A 42 -3.69 5.83 0.14
CA SER A 42 -2.51 6.30 -0.58
C SER A 42 -1.80 5.13 -1.26
N ALA A 43 -1.53 5.25 -2.56
CA ALA A 43 -0.84 4.23 -3.34
C ALA A 43 0.65 4.57 -3.51
N PHE A 44 1.48 3.53 -3.67
CA PHE A 44 2.89 3.60 -4.04
C PHE A 44 3.18 2.67 -5.23
N ALA A 45 4.26 2.95 -5.96
CA ALA A 45 4.70 2.17 -7.12
C ALA A 45 6.24 2.05 -7.15
N GLU A 46 6.79 1.25 -6.24
CA GLU A 46 8.22 1.28 -5.87
C GLU A 46 8.92 -0.05 -6.20
N GLY A 47 8.66 -0.56 -7.42
CA GLY A 47 9.06 -1.88 -7.89
C GLY A 47 8.00 -2.98 -7.67
N LEU A 48 7.03 -2.71 -6.80
CA LEU A 48 5.76 -3.41 -6.64
C LEU A 48 4.68 -2.35 -6.41
N ASP A 49 3.53 -2.51 -7.05
CA ASP A 49 2.39 -1.64 -6.80
C ASP A 49 1.76 -1.99 -5.45
N GLY A 50 1.31 -0.98 -4.71
CA GLY A 50 0.69 -1.23 -3.42
C GLY A 50 -0.03 -0.01 -2.85
N GLY A 51 -0.72 -0.25 -1.74
CA GLY A 51 -1.60 0.71 -1.11
C GLY A 51 -1.49 0.68 0.40
N PHE A 52 -1.75 1.83 1.01
CA PHE A 52 -2.01 1.96 2.44
C PHE A 52 -3.48 2.34 2.64
N GLN A 53 -4.25 1.47 3.31
CA GLN A 53 -5.65 1.72 3.69
C GLN A 53 -5.76 2.04 5.17
N ALA A 54 -6.27 3.22 5.49
CA ALA A 54 -6.38 3.76 6.84
C ALA A 54 -7.81 3.68 7.42
N ASP A 55 -8.83 3.45 6.59
CA ASP A 55 -10.17 3.16 7.08
C ASP A 55 -10.19 1.79 7.76
N ALA A 56 -10.50 1.75 9.05
CA ALA A 56 -10.51 0.52 9.82
C ALA A 56 -11.61 -0.48 9.39
N ALA A 57 -12.65 -0.02 8.68
CA ALA A 57 -13.68 -0.89 8.12
C ALA A 57 -13.24 -1.59 6.83
N GLU A 58 -12.27 -1.00 6.10
CA GLU A 58 -11.80 -1.52 4.80
C GLU A 58 -10.38 -2.10 4.87
N ALA A 59 -9.57 -1.66 5.82
CA ALA A 59 -8.17 -2.05 5.93
C ALA A 59 -8.03 -3.55 6.25
N PRO A 60 -7.08 -4.25 5.62
CA PRO A 60 -6.78 -5.62 5.99
C PRO A 60 -6.13 -5.64 7.38
N SER A 61 -6.40 -6.69 8.19
CA SER A 61 -5.80 -6.80 9.52
C SER A 61 -4.28 -7.03 9.53
N LYS A 62 -3.71 -7.40 8.37
CA LYS A 62 -2.29 -7.69 8.11
C LYS A 62 -1.97 -7.26 6.67
N PRO A 63 -0.68 -7.14 6.28
CA PRO A 63 -0.34 -6.99 4.87
C PRO A 63 -1.01 -8.07 4.02
N LEU A 64 -1.69 -7.66 2.96
CA LEU A 64 -2.46 -8.50 2.06
C LEU A 64 -1.75 -8.58 0.71
N PRO A 65 -0.95 -9.63 0.47
CA PRO A 65 -0.37 -9.89 -0.84
C PRO A 65 -1.44 -10.36 -1.83
N VAL A 66 -1.50 -9.71 -2.99
CA VAL A 66 -2.36 -10.13 -4.10
C VAL A 66 -1.52 -10.86 -5.12
N LEU A 67 -1.98 -12.03 -5.54
CA LEU A 67 -1.35 -12.81 -6.61
C LEU A 67 -2.10 -12.59 -7.92
N TYR A 68 -1.36 -12.41 -9.00
CA TYR A 68 -1.95 -12.37 -10.33
C TYR A 68 -2.38 -13.78 -10.78
N SER A 69 -3.57 -13.90 -11.36
CA SER A 69 -4.04 -15.07 -12.10
C SER A 69 -4.69 -14.62 -13.41
N ARG A 70 -4.46 -15.38 -14.48
CA ARG A 70 -5.10 -15.18 -15.79
C ARG A 70 -6.31 -16.08 -15.96
#